data_AF-A0AA37V867-F1
#
_entry.id   AF-A0AA37V867-F1
#
_cell.length_a   1.000
_cell.length_b   1.000
_cell.length_c   1.000
_cell.angle_alpha   90.00
_cell.angle_beta   90.00
_cell.angle_gamma   90.00
#
_symmetry.space_group_name_H-M   'P 1'
#
loop_
_entity.id
_entity.type
_entity.pdbx_description
1 polymer ?
#
loop_
_entity_poly.entity_id
_entity_poly.type
_entity_poly.pdbx_seq_one_letter_code
_entity_poly.pdbx_strand_id
1 'polypeptide(L)'
;MLTTPSDRSSAGFTLLETLVALAIVAVSLVAIAALMGSSARGSRRLEQHVALVQAGYNALWLAFPSRSLSPSLAQSGESMAHAWRAQAQPFAIDVGAPGNASVWLPQKILVQVRSPSGATMELETIRLFRKQAER
;
A
#
# COMPACT_ATOMS: atom_id res chain seq x y z
N MET A 1 78.79 16.81 -30.74
CA MET A 1 77.43 16.97 -31.30
C MET A 1 76.48 16.10 -30.48
N LEU A 2 75.60 16.72 -29.68
CA LEU A 2 74.62 16.01 -28.85
C LEU A 2 73.33 15.80 -29.65
N THR A 3 72.89 14.56 -29.81
CA THR A 3 71.51 14.24 -30.18
C THR A 3 70.89 13.52 -28.99
N THR A 4 70.18 14.27 -28.14
CA THR A 4 69.31 13.69 -27.13
C THR A 4 68.10 13.10 -27.84
N PRO A 5 67.84 11.78 -27.73
CA PRO A 5 66.59 11.22 -28.20
C PRO A 5 65.46 11.82 -27.36
N SER A 6 64.45 12.37 -28.03
CA SER A 6 63.22 12.81 -27.36
C SER A 6 62.51 11.56 -26.85
N ASP A 7 62.68 11.26 -25.56
CA ASP A 7 61.89 10.25 -24.88
C ASP A 7 60.48 10.82 -24.66
N ARG A 8 59.66 10.77 -25.73
CA ARG A 8 58.22 10.88 -25.58
C ARG A 8 57.76 9.53 -25.06
N SER A 9 57.62 9.44 -23.74
CA SER A 9 56.73 8.48 -23.12
C SER A 9 55.29 8.80 -23.58
N SER A 10 54.95 8.38 -24.79
CA SER A 10 53.56 8.25 -25.21
C SER A 10 52.95 7.19 -24.31
N ALA A 11 52.37 7.63 -23.19
CA ALA A 11 51.58 6.79 -22.30
C ALA A 11 50.31 6.38 -23.05
N GLY A 12 50.42 5.36 -23.91
CA GLY A 12 49.28 4.71 -24.53
C GLY A 12 48.52 3.91 -23.49
N PHE A 13 47.19 3.91 -23.58
CA PHE A 13 46.32 3.13 -22.70
C PHE A 13 46.64 1.64 -22.89
N THR A 14 46.96 0.94 -21.81
CA THR A 14 47.26 -0.49 -21.83
C THR A 14 46.00 -1.31 -22.05
N LEU A 15 46.13 -2.51 -22.62
CA LEU A 15 45.02 -3.46 -22.80
C LEU A 15 44.37 -3.83 -21.45
N LEU A 16 45.15 -3.83 -20.37
CA LEU A 16 44.64 -4.07 -19.03
C LEU A 16 43.74 -2.92 -18.56
N GLU A 17 44.14 -1.67 -18.80
CA GLU A 17 43.29 -0.52 -18.46
C GLU A 17 41.99 -0.51 -19.26
N THR A 18 42.00 -0.85 -20.56
CA THR A 18 40.74 -0.92 -21.34
C THR A 18 39.82 -2.02 -20.83
N LEU A 19 40.38 -3.19 -20.47
CA LEU A 19 39.62 -4.29 -19.88
C LEU A 19 39.01 -3.91 -18.54
N VAL A 20 39.80 -3.26 -17.66
CA VAL A 20 39.33 -2.78 -16.36
C VAL A 20 38.25 -1.72 -16.54
N ALA A 21 38.44 -0.76 -17.45
CA ALA A 21 37.42 0.25 -17.75
C ALA A 21 36.11 -0.40 -18.25
N LEU A 22 36.20 -1.37 -19.16
CA LEU A 22 35.05 -2.11 -19.65
C LEU A 22 34.35 -2.89 -18.53
N ALA A 23 35.12 -3.53 -17.64
CA ALA A 23 34.58 -4.25 -16.50
C ALA A 23 33.83 -3.30 -15.54
N ILE A 24 34.39 -2.12 -15.24
CA ILE A 24 33.75 -1.10 -14.40
C ILE A 24 32.44 -0.63 -15.04
N VAL A 25 32.45 -0.33 -16.34
CA VAL A 25 31.25 0.08 -17.08
C VAL A 25 30.19 -1.01 -17.02
N ALA A 26 30.56 -2.27 -17.28
CA ALA A 26 29.63 -3.40 -17.23
C ALA A 26 29.00 -3.57 -15.84
N VAL A 27 29.81 -3.53 -14.78
CA VAL A 27 29.33 -3.61 -13.38
C VAL A 27 28.40 -2.44 -13.06
N SER A 28 28.76 -1.23 -13.49
CA SER A 28 27.94 -0.03 -13.26
C SER A 28 26.58 -0.13 -13.95
N LEU A 29 26.54 -0.62 -15.19
CA LEU A 29 25.28 -0.83 -15.92
C LEU A 29 24.39 -1.87 -15.23
N VAL A 30 24.96 -2.98 -14.76
CA VAL A 30 24.23 -4.00 -14.00
C VAL A 30 23.67 -3.42 -12.70
N ALA A 31 24.45 -2.63 -11.97
CA ALA A 31 24.01 -1.99 -10.73
C ALA A 31 22.85 -1.02 -10.97
N ILE A 32 22.91 -0.21 -12.03
CA ILE A 32 21.83 0.71 -12.42
C ILE A 32 20.56 -0.06 -12.80
N ALA A 33 20.69 -1.10 -13.62
CA ALA A 33 19.54 -1.92 -14.03
C ALA A 33 18.88 -2.61 -12.83
N ALA A 34 19.68 -3.13 -11.90
CA ALA A 34 19.20 -3.74 -10.66
C ALA A 34 18.45 -2.71 -9.78
N LEU A 35 19.01 -1.51 -9.63
CA LEU A 35 18.39 -0.42 -8.88
C LEU A 35 17.06 -0.01 -9.51
N MET A 36 17.02 0.28 -10.81
CA MET A 36 15.78 0.62 -11.52
C MET A 36 14.72 -0.47 -11.39
N GLY A 37 15.12 -1.74 -11.53
CA GLY A 37 14.22 -2.88 -11.33
C GLY A 37 13.66 -2.94 -9.91
N SER A 38 14.48 -2.65 -8.91
CA SER A 38 14.04 -2.60 -7.50
C SER A 38 13.08 -1.45 -7.23
N SER A 39 13.36 -0.24 -7.74
CA SER A 39 12.51 0.94 -7.61
C SER A 39 11.16 0.74 -8.30
N ALA A 40 11.14 0.18 -9.51
CA ALA A 40 9.90 -0.10 -10.24
C ALA A 40 9.01 -1.11 -9.50
N ARG A 41 9.61 -2.17 -8.93
CA ARG A 41 8.87 -3.14 -8.10
C ARG A 41 8.36 -2.49 -6.80
N GLY A 42 9.14 -1.59 -6.21
CA GLY A 42 8.75 -0.80 -5.04
C GLY A 42 7.52 0.08 -5.32
N SER A 43 7.57 0.87 -6.39
CA SER A 43 6.44 1.73 -6.79
C SER A 43 5.16 0.94 -7.00
N ARG A 44 5.23 -0.17 -7.75
CA ARG A 44 4.07 -1.04 -8.00
C ARG A 44 3.46 -1.60 -6.71
N ARG A 45 4.27 -1.98 -5.72
CA ARG A 45 3.76 -2.47 -4.42
C ARG A 45 3.06 -1.35 -3.66
N LEU A 46 3.60 -0.13 -3.69
CA LEU A 46 2.98 1.03 -3.04
C LEU A 46 1.65 1.40 -3.72
N GLU A 47 1.61 1.46 -5.04
CA GLU A 47 0.40 1.69 -5.83
C GLU A 47 -0.68 0.65 -5.52
N GLN A 48 -0.33 -0.64 -5.47
CA GLN A 48 -1.25 -1.71 -5.10
C GLN A 48 -1.77 -1.56 -3.66
N HIS A 49 -0.90 -1.18 -2.73
CA HIS A 49 -1.30 -0.94 -1.34
C HIS A 49 -2.26 0.24 -1.22
N VAL A 50 -1.96 1.37 -1.85
CA VAL A 50 -2.82 2.56 -1.86
C VAL A 50 -4.18 2.23 -2.49
N ALA A 51 -4.21 1.50 -3.60
CA ALA A 51 -5.45 1.07 -4.23
C ALA A 51 -6.32 0.19 -3.30
N LEU A 52 -5.71 -0.75 -2.58
CA LEU A 52 -6.40 -1.57 -1.58
C LEU A 52 -6.95 -0.73 -0.42
N VAL A 53 -6.17 0.22 0.09
CA VAL A 53 -6.61 1.13 1.16
C VAL A 53 -7.81 1.96 0.70
N GLN A 54 -7.73 2.57 -0.48
CA GLN A 54 -8.82 3.33 -1.08
C GLN A 54 -10.08 2.48 -1.29
N ALA A 55 -9.91 1.24 -1.79
CA ALA A 55 -11.00 0.29 -1.94
C ALA A 55 -11.64 -0.09 -0.60
N GLY A 56 -10.84 -0.24 0.47
CA GLY A 56 -11.31 -0.47 1.84
C GLY A 56 -12.17 0.67 2.37
N TYR A 57 -11.71 1.91 2.21
CA TYR A 57 -12.49 3.08 2.59
C TYR A 57 -13.78 3.22 1.77
N ASN A 58 -13.71 2.99 0.46
CA ASN A 58 -14.89 3.00 -0.40
C ASN A 58 -15.90 1.92 0.02
N ALA A 59 -15.45 0.69 0.24
CA ALA A 59 -16.28 -0.41 0.72
C ALA A 59 -16.95 -0.09 2.07
N LEU A 60 -16.25 0.57 3.00
CA LEU A 60 -16.82 1.01 4.28
C LEU A 60 -17.98 2.00 4.07
N TRP A 61 -17.84 2.94 3.14
CA TRP A 61 -18.89 3.91 2.80
C TRP A 61 -20.07 3.29 2.05
N LEU A 62 -19.80 2.35 1.14
CA LEU A 62 -20.83 1.60 0.41
C LEU A 62 -21.64 0.70 1.35
N ALA A 63 -20.98 0.01 2.27
CA ALA A 63 -21.64 -0.85 3.24
C ALA A 63 -22.43 -0.05 4.28
N PHE A 64 -21.86 1.04 4.80
CA PHE A 64 -22.49 1.80 5.89
C PHE A 64 -22.58 3.28 5.51
N PRO A 65 -23.47 3.66 4.58
CA PRO A 65 -23.55 5.04 4.10
C PRO A 65 -24.05 6.00 5.18
N SER A 66 -25.02 5.58 5.99
CA SER A 66 -25.58 6.37 7.09
C SER A 66 -25.05 5.93 8.46
N ARG A 67 -25.25 6.77 9.47
CA ARG A 67 -25.04 6.42 10.89
C ARG A 67 -26.32 5.86 11.53
N SER A 68 -27.34 5.50 10.76
CA SER A 68 -28.47 4.72 11.27
C SER A 68 -28.08 3.26 11.22
N LEU A 69 -28.34 2.50 12.30
CA LEU A 69 -28.04 1.08 12.30
C LEU A 69 -28.84 0.41 11.18
N SER A 70 -28.14 -0.17 10.18
CA SER A 70 -28.79 -0.94 9.12
C SER A 70 -29.36 -2.24 9.72
N PRO A 71 -30.51 -2.74 9.25
CA PRO A 71 -30.99 -4.07 9.63
C PRO A 71 -30.01 -5.19 9.21
N SER A 72 -29.18 -4.96 8.18
CA SER A 72 -28.12 -5.88 7.75
C SER A 72 -26.79 -5.58 8.46
N LEU A 73 -26.40 -6.45 9.39
CA LEU A 73 -25.10 -6.41 10.06
C LEU A 73 -23.95 -6.90 9.16
N ALA A 74 -24.23 -7.57 8.04
CA ALA A 74 -23.23 -8.01 7.08
C ALA A 74 -23.62 -7.59 5.67
N GLN A 75 -22.64 -7.13 4.89
CA GLN A 75 -22.79 -6.65 3.53
C GLN A 75 -21.62 -7.10 2.67
N SER A 76 -21.84 -7.21 1.37
CA SER A 76 -20.79 -7.58 0.43
C SER A 76 -21.10 -7.00 -0.94
N GLY A 77 -20.07 -6.83 -1.75
CA GLY A 77 -20.24 -6.37 -3.12
C GLY A 77 -18.93 -6.34 -3.87
N GLU A 78 -18.97 -5.65 -5.01
CA GLU A 78 -17.81 -5.37 -5.83
C GLU A 78 -17.81 -3.89 -6.20
N SER A 79 -16.64 -3.25 -6.19
CA SER A 79 -16.49 -1.86 -6.63
C SER A 79 -15.12 -1.68 -7.27
N MET A 80 -15.07 -1.07 -8.46
CA MET A 80 -13.83 -0.85 -9.21
C MET A 80 -12.97 -2.14 -9.35
N ALA A 81 -13.62 -3.26 -9.66
CA ALA A 81 -13.03 -4.61 -9.73
C ALA A 81 -12.48 -5.19 -8.41
N HIS A 82 -12.75 -4.54 -7.26
CA HIS A 82 -12.40 -5.05 -5.95
C HIS A 82 -13.63 -5.68 -5.29
N ALA A 83 -13.54 -6.96 -4.97
CA ALA A 83 -14.57 -7.65 -4.19
C ALA A 83 -14.39 -7.31 -2.71
N TRP A 84 -15.49 -7.04 -2.01
CA TRP A 84 -15.44 -6.66 -0.60
C TRP A 84 -16.57 -7.28 0.22
N ARG A 85 -16.31 -7.47 1.51
CA ARG A 85 -17.27 -7.87 2.54
C ARG A 85 -17.09 -6.99 3.76
N ALA A 86 -18.18 -6.63 4.40
CA ALA A 86 -18.19 -5.78 5.57
C ALA A 86 -19.14 -6.36 6.61
N GLN A 87 -18.75 -6.36 7.87
CA GLN A 87 -19.57 -6.82 8.98
C GLN A 87 -19.49 -5.85 10.16
N ALA A 88 -20.62 -5.62 10.80
CA ALA A 88 -20.77 -4.85 12.02
C ALA A 88 -21.06 -5.82 13.17
N GLN A 89 -20.41 -5.61 14.31
CA GLN A 89 -20.65 -6.35 15.54
C GLN A 89 -20.69 -5.38 16.72
N PRO A 90 -21.50 -5.64 17.76
CA PRO A 90 -21.52 -4.81 18.96
C PRO A 90 -20.12 -4.67 19.56
N PHE A 91 -19.76 -3.43 19.91
CA PHE A 91 -18.53 -3.16 20.65
C PHE A 91 -18.88 -2.84 22.10
N ALA A 92 -18.49 -3.72 23.03
CA ALA A 92 -18.74 -3.50 24.44
C ALA A 92 -17.95 -2.29 24.95
N ILE A 93 -18.62 -1.39 25.65
CA ILE A 93 -18.02 -0.26 26.35
C ILE A 93 -18.46 -0.33 27.81
N ASP A 94 -17.50 -0.31 28.73
CA ASP A 94 -17.77 -0.14 30.15
C ASP A 94 -18.15 1.33 30.41
N VAL A 95 -19.42 1.65 30.17
CA VAL A 95 -19.96 2.98 30.49
C VAL A 95 -20.28 2.99 31.98
N GLY A 96 -19.42 3.62 32.78
CA GLY A 96 -19.66 3.86 34.19
C GLY A 96 -20.95 4.67 34.41
N ALA A 97 -21.73 4.23 35.41
CA ALA A 97 -23.01 4.78 35.90
C ALA A 97 -24.27 4.52 35.03
N PRO A 98 -25.25 3.74 35.54
CA PRO A 98 -26.57 3.60 34.93
C PRO A 98 -27.39 4.87 35.17
N GLY A 99 -27.44 5.77 34.17
CA GLY A 99 -28.25 6.99 34.27
C GLY A 99 -28.50 7.70 32.94
N ASN A 100 -27.55 7.64 32.00
CA ASN A 100 -27.72 8.19 30.65
C ASN A 100 -27.53 7.08 29.60
N ALA A 101 -28.64 6.45 29.20
CA ALA A 101 -28.62 5.56 28.05
C ALA A 101 -28.22 6.36 26.80
N SER A 102 -26.99 6.15 26.32
CA SER A 102 -26.47 6.84 25.14
C SER A 102 -27.31 6.52 23.91
N VAL A 103 -27.67 7.55 23.13
CA VAL A 103 -28.35 7.40 21.83
C VAL A 103 -27.39 6.81 20.77
N TRP A 104 -26.09 6.76 21.06
CA TRP A 104 -25.05 6.20 20.20
C TRP A 104 -24.66 4.79 20.63
N LEU A 105 -24.75 3.85 19.71
CA LEU A 105 -24.36 2.46 19.82
C LEU A 105 -23.03 2.25 19.08
N PRO A 106 -21.92 1.98 19.77
CA PRO A 106 -20.68 1.62 19.10
C PRO A 106 -20.79 0.23 18.47
N GLN A 107 -20.29 0.11 17.25
CA GLN A 107 -20.14 -1.14 16.53
C GLN A 107 -18.70 -1.23 16.03
N LYS A 108 -18.07 -2.38 16.22
CA LYS A 108 -16.84 -2.73 15.52
C LYS A 108 -17.22 -3.14 14.11
N ILE A 109 -16.61 -2.50 13.13
CA ILE A 109 -16.78 -2.76 11.71
C ILE A 109 -15.51 -3.44 11.21
N LEU A 110 -15.68 -4.60 10.60
CA LEU A 110 -14.61 -5.31 9.89
C LEU A 110 -14.92 -5.27 8.39
N VAL A 111 -14.00 -4.74 7.60
CA VAL A 111 -14.09 -4.69 6.13
C VAL A 111 -12.94 -5.49 5.55
N GLN A 112 -13.26 -6.48 4.73
CA GLN A 112 -12.30 -7.25 3.97
C GLN A 112 -12.42 -6.91 2.49
N VAL A 113 -11.31 -6.58 1.85
CA VAL A 113 -11.23 -6.26 0.42
C VAL A 113 -10.25 -7.20 -0.26
N ARG A 114 -10.60 -7.62 -1.47
CA ARG A 114 -9.77 -8.41 -2.37
C ARG A 114 -9.62 -7.68 -3.70
N SER A 115 -8.39 -7.43 -4.12
CA SER A 115 -8.07 -6.86 -5.43
C SER A 115 -8.21 -7.90 -6.55
N PRO A 116 -8.25 -7.46 -7.82
CA PRO A 116 -8.18 -8.36 -8.98
C PRO A 116 -6.93 -9.24 -9.01
N SER A 117 -5.81 -8.74 -8.45
CA SER A 117 -4.56 -9.50 -8.34
C SER A 117 -4.62 -10.58 -7.25
N GLY A 118 -5.71 -10.66 -6.48
CA GLY A 118 -5.88 -11.58 -5.37
C GLY A 118 -5.31 -11.09 -4.05
N ALA A 119 -4.64 -9.94 -4.02
CA ALA A 119 -4.17 -9.32 -2.79
C ALA A 119 -5.36 -8.93 -1.91
N THR A 120 -5.23 -9.13 -0.60
CA THR A 120 -6.30 -8.89 0.36
C THR A 120 -5.88 -7.88 1.41
N MET A 121 -6.83 -7.09 1.89
CA MET A 121 -6.67 -6.17 3.01
C MET A 121 -7.86 -6.31 3.96
N GLU A 122 -7.58 -6.21 5.26
CA GLU A 122 -8.59 -6.10 6.30
C GLU A 122 -8.49 -4.73 6.97
N LEU A 123 -9.63 -4.07 7.15
CA LEU A 123 -9.78 -2.80 7.83
C LEU A 123 -10.73 -3.00 9.01
N GLU A 124 -10.24 -2.73 10.21
CA GLU A 124 -11.03 -2.71 11.43
C GLU A 124 -11.21 -1.28 11.90
N THR A 125 -12.45 -0.92 12.24
CA THR A 125 -12.75 0.40 12.82
C THR A 125 -13.92 0.32 13.79
N ILE A 126 -14.08 1.33 14.65
CA ILE A 126 -15.25 1.47 15.50
C ILE A 126 -16.09 2.62 14.98
N ARG A 127 -17.37 2.38 14.73
CA ARG A 127 -18.31 3.40 14.30
C ARG A 127 -19.49 3.49 15.24
N LEU A 128 -19.84 4.73 15.58
CA LEU A 128 -21.04 5.05 16.35
C LEU A 128 -22.25 5.11 15.42
N PHE A 129 -23.26 4.30 15.72
CA PHE A 129 -24.57 4.31 15.09
C PHE A 129 -25.60 4.91 16.03
N ARG A 130 -26.59 5.62 15.49
CA ARG A 130 -27.71 6.14 16.27
C ARG A 130 -28.74 5.03 16.47
N LYS A 131 -29.23 4.87 17.71
CA LYS A 131 -30.43 4.06 17.98
C LYS A 131 -31.58 4.64 17.15
N GLN A 132 -32.21 3.82 16.30
CA GLN A 132 -33.39 4.27 15.57
C GLN A 132 -34.49 4.58 16.59
N ALA A 133 -35.15 5.74 16.47
CA ALA A 133 -36.36 6.00 17.24
C ALA A 133 -37.46 5.13 16.63
N GLU A 134 -37.98 4.16 17.40
CA GLU A 134 -39.21 3.46 17.04
C GLU A 134 -40.29 4.52 16.79
N ARG A 135 -40.86 4.53 15.60
CA ARG A 135 -42.01 5.36 15.23
C ARG A 135 -43.25 4.50 15.17
#